data_AF-A0A2V7PTF6-F1
#
_entry.id   AF-A0A2V7PTF6-F1
#
_cell.length_a   1.000
_cell.length_b   1.000
_cell.length_c   1.000
_cell.angle_alpha   90.00
_cell.angle_beta   90.00
_cell.angle_gamma   90.00
#
_symmetry.space_group_name_H-M   'P 1'
#
loop_
_entity.id
_entity.type
_entity.pdbx_description
1 polymer ?
#
loop_
_entity_poly.entity_id
_entity_poly.type
_entity_poly.pdbx_seq_one_letter_code
_entity_poly.pdbx_strand_id
1 'polypeptide(L)'
;MFFAPWIGQTVTNAKGSFTFPSDGTIPSDKKMFQPRLGIAWDPSADGRQVVRLDAGVYYARIPGLNLASARSTNGSLGQTLFGSSATVGGAFPLPPPAFDSLLPLQTGTPFQPDVYVFARNFENPRTINFTVGYERQVARDLAASVSYTHARGDHLTRFINRTDSVFGSPFSSGANGPEPAVRRELHALVR
;
A
#
# COMPACT_ATOMS: atom_id res chain seq x y z
N MET A 1 5.34 -14.53 -14.38
CA MET A 1 4.67 -13.30 -13.91
C MET A 1 4.58 -12.33 -15.08
N PHE A 2 3.42 -11.71 -15.28
CA PHE A 2 3.16 -10.85 -16.45
C PHE A 2 4.10 -9.65 -16.55
N PHE A 3 4.42 -9.02 -15.41
CA PHE A 3 5.25 -7.83 -15.34
C PHE A 3 6.77 -8.09 -15.36
N ALA A 4 7.20 -9.36 -15.40
CA ALA A 4 8.62 -9.73 -15.31
C ALA A 4 9.51 -8.98 -16.33
N PRO A 5 9.08 -8.76 -17.60
CA PRO A 5 9.88 -8.01 -18.57
C PRO A 5 10.17 -6.54 -18.19
N TRP A 6 9.37 -5.93 -17.31
CA TRP A 6 9.59 -4.55 -16.87
C TRP A 6 10.55 -4.45 -15.68
N ILE A 7 10.93 -5.55 -15.04
CA ILE A 7 11.85 -5.52 -13.91
C ILE A 7 13.20 -4.95 -14.37
N GLY A 8 13.68 -3.92 -13.67
CA GLY A 8 14.92 -3.20 -14.01
C GLY A 8 14.80 -2.19 -15.16
N GLN A 9 13.67 -2.14 -15.87
CA GLN A 9 13.46 -1.22 -16.98
C GLN A 9 13.17 0.20 -16.49
N THR A 10 13.63 1.19 -17.26
CA THR A 10 13.29 2.60 -17.11
C THR A 10 12.67 3.12 -18.40
N VAL A 11 11.46 3.66 -18.30
CA VAL A 11 10.75 4.30 -19.40
C VAL A 11 10.96 5.80 -19.29
N THR A 12 11.51 6.42 -20.33
CA THR A 12 11.66 7.88 -20.43
C THR A 12 10.66 8.43 -21.43
N ASN A 13 9.87 9.42 -21.02
CA ASN A 13 8.89 10.11 -21.84
C ASN A 13 8.93 11.63 -21.57
N ALA A 14 8.01 12.38 -22.16
CA ALA A 14 7.93 13.84 -21.99
C ALA A 14 7.63 14.30 -20.55
N LYS A 15 7.21 13.39 -19.65
CA LYS A 15 6.92 13.65 -18.23
C LYS A 15 8.10 13.27 -17.31
N GLY A 16 9.11 12.57 -17.81
CA GLY A 16 10.31 12.21 -17.06
C GLY A 16 10.77 10.76 -17.29
N SER A 17 11.71 10.31 -16.46
CA SER A 17 12.20 8.93 -16.44
C SER A 17 11.59 8.17 -15.26
N PHE A 18 10.92 7.07 -15.56
CA PHE A 18 10.23 6.24 -14.58
C PHE A 18 10.81 4.84 -14.60
N THR A 19 11.41 4.42 -13.50
CA THR A 19 11.86 3.03 -13.32
C THR A 19 10.73 2.18 -12.78
N PHE A 20 10.60 0.95 -13.29
CA PHE A 20 9.59 0.02 -12.81
C PHE A 20 9.76 -0.20 -11.30
N PRO A 21 8.69 -0.12 -10.49
CA PRO A 21 8.79 0.01 -9.03
C PRO A 21 9.27 -1.24 -8.29
N SER A 22 9.14 -2.42 -8.89
CA SER A 22 9.34 -3.72 -8.23
C SER A 22 10.51 -4.50 -8.82
N ASP A 23 11.08 -5.43 -8.05
CA ASP A 23 12.00 -6.48 -8.51
C ASP A 23 11.31 -7.84 -8.63
N GLY A 24 9.98 -7.89 -8.46
CA GLY A 24 9.20 -9.12 -8.44
C GLY A 24 9.21 -9.85 -7.10
N THR A 25 9.84 -9.29 -6.07
CA THR A 25 9.82 -9.82 -4.72
C THR A 25 8.94 -8.98 -3.79
N ILE A 26 8.60 -9.56 -2.64
CA ILE A 26 7.95 -8.85 -1.54
C ILE A 26 9.03 -8.62 -0.49
N PRO A 27 9.50 -7.38 -0.28
CA PRO A 27 10.57 -7.10 0.66
C PRO A 27 10.21 -7.52 2.08
N SER A 28 11.21 -7.99 2.82
CA SER A 28 11.09 -8.24 4.26
C SER A 28 11.78 -7.11 5.02
N ASP A 29 11.00 -6.34 5.78
CA ASP A 29 11.56 -5.34 6.70
C ASP A 29 12.10 -6.03 7.96
N LYS A 30 13.43 -6.10 8.07
CA LYS A 30 14.12 -6.76 9.19
C LYS A 30 14.52 -5.80 10.31
N LYS A 31 14.25 -4.49 10.17
CA LYS A 31 14.75 -3.44 11.08
C LYS A 31 13.66 -2.90 12.03
N MET A 32 12.65 -3.71 12.33
CA MET A 32 11.45 -3.31 13.06
C MET A 32 11.61 -3.35 14.59
N PHE A 33 12.72 -2.82 15.12
CA PHE A 33 12.94 -2.71 16.58
C PHE A 33 12.00 -1.66 17.19
N GLN A 34 11.30 -2.02 18.26
CA GLN A 34 10.21 -1.24 18.87
C GLN A 34 10.54 -0.85 20.32
N PRO A 35 11.48 0.10 20.54
CA PRO A 35 11.77 0.58 21.88
C PRO A 35 10.55 1.32 22.43
N ARG A 36 10.29 1.11 23.72
CA ARG A 36 9.24 1.78 24.48
C ARG A 36 9.79 2.07 25.86
N LEU A 37 9.57 3.29 26.32
CA LEU A 37 9.98 3.73 27.64
C LEU A 37 8.84 4.54 28.26
N GLY A 38 8.54 4.24 29.51
CA GLY A 38 7.60 4.98 30.33
C GLY A 38 8.23 5.32 31.67
N ILE A 39 8.00 6.52 32.16
CA ILE A 39 8.46 7.01 33.46
C ILE A 39 7.26 7.66 34.15
N ALA A 40 7.05 7.31 35.41
CA ALA A 40 6.10 7.98 36.28
C ALA A 40 6.79 8.35 37.58
N TRP A 41 6.59 9.57 38.05
CA TRP A 41 7.13 10.01 39.33
C TRP A 41 6.20 11.02 40.01
N ASP A 42 6.31 11.06 41.33
CA ASP A 42 5.72 12.09 42.17
C ASP A 42 6.81 13.10 42.54
N PRO A 43 6.76 14.35 42.03
CA PRO A 43 7.76 15.36 42.36
C PRO A 43 7.83 15.75 43.85
N SER A 44 6.74 15.59 44.61
CA SER A 44 6.67 15.97 46.03
C SER A 44 6.84 14.79 46.99
N ALA A 45 6.77 13.55 46.49
CA ALA A 45 6.73 12.33 47.28
C ALA A 45 5.64 12.31 48.37
N ASP A 46 4.53 13.04 48.15
CA ASP A 46 3.40 13.17 49.07
C ASP A 46 2.15 12.40 48.61
N GLY A 47 2.22 11.76 47.45
CA GLY A 47 1.15 10.99 46.81
C GLY A 47 0.05 11.85 46.18
N ARG A 48 0.20 13.19 46.17
CA ARG A 48 -0.86 14.11 45.72
C ARG A 48 -0.70 14.54 44.27
N GLN A 49 0.43 14.23 43.66
CA GLN A 49 0.67 14.53 42.26
C GLN A 49 1.52 13.47 41.59
N VAL A 50 1.35 13.35 40.28
CA VAL A 50 2.14 12.43 39.46
C VAL A 50 2.35 13.03 38.08
N VAL A 51 3.58 12.96 37.61
CA VAL A 51 3.93 13.24 36.22
C VAL A 51 4.18 11.91 35.54
N ARG A 52 3.63 11.74 34.33
CA ARG A 52 3.80 10.56 33.49
C ARG A 52 4.39 10.98 32.15
N LEU A 53 5.44 10.30 31.72
CA LEU A 53 6.09 10.49 30.44
C LEU A 53 6.21 9.14 29.74
N ASP A 54 5.74 9.05 28.50
CA ASP A 54 5.79 7.82 27.72
C ASP A 54 6.24 8.12 26.30
N ALA A 55 7.14 7.29 25.77
CA ALA A 55 7.59 7.38 24.38
C ALA A 55 7.76 5.98 23.78
N GLY A 56 7.42 5.82 22.52
CA GLY A 56 7.58 4.52 21.86
C GLY A 56 7.46 4.55 20.35
N VAL A 57 8.02 3.51 19.74
CA VAL A 57 7.87 3.23 18.31
C VAL A 57 7.01 1.98 18.13
N TYR A 58 6.04 2.06 17.21
CA TYR A 58 5.07 1.00 16.95
C TYR A 58 5.03 0.72 15.46
N TYR A 59 5.42 -0.48 15.04
CA TYR A 59 5.28 -0.88 13.64
C TYR A 59 3.91 -1.52 13.42
N ALA A 60 3.23 -1.10 12.37
CA ALA A 60 1.96 -1.66 11.96
C ALA A 60 2.15 -2.88 11.05
N ARG A 61 1.16 -3.78 11.14
CA ARG A 61 1.08 -4.95 10.25
C ARG A 61 0.52 -4.52 8.91
N ILE A 62 1.03 -5.11 7.84
CA ILE A 62 0.46 -4.93 6.51
C ILE A 62 -0.81 -5.79 6.42
N PRO A 63 -1.94 -5.24 5.93
CA PRO A 63 -3.14 -6.04 5.69
C PRO A 63 -2.82 -7.25 4.79
N GLY A 64 -3.28 -8.43 5.19
CA GLY A 64 -3.06 -9.67 4.42
C GLY A 64 -3.61 -9.59 2.99
N LEU A 65 -4.63 -8.74 2.78
CA LEU A 65 -5.18 -8.46 1.46
C LEU A 65 -4.13 -7.86 0.50
N ASN A 66 -3.23 -7.00 0.96
CA ASN A 66 -2.20 -6.42 0.09
C ASN A 66 -1.20 -7.49 -0.38
N LEU A 67 -0.87 -8.44 0.52
CA LEU A 67 -0.05 -9.60 0.20
C LEU A 67 -0.78 -10.54 -0.77
N ALA A 68 -2.08 -10.75 -0.56
CA ALA A 68 -2.91 -11.55 -1.44
C ALA A 68 -2.99 -10.93 -2.85
N SER A 69 -3.28 -9.63 -2.98
CA SER A 69 -3.37 -8.93 -4.27
C SER A 69 -2.07 -8.99 -5.06
N ALA A 70 -0.91 -8.80 -4.42
CA ALA A 70 0.38 -8.92 -5.12
C ALA A 70 0.72 -10.36 -5.56
N ARG A 71 0.11 -11.37 -4.92
CA ARG A 71 0.30 -12.79 -5.28
C ARG A 71 -0.72 -13.28 -6.30
N SER A 72 -1.99 -12.91 -6.16
CA SER A 72 -3.08 -13.32 -7.04
C SER A 72 -3.12 -12.48 -8.30
N THR A 73 -3.00 -11.16 -8.17
CA THR A 73 -3.21 -10.18 -9.24
C THR A 73 -1.85 -9.70 -9.77
N ASN A 74 -1.00 -10.68 -10.11
CA ASN A 74 0.33 -10.49 -10.71
C ASN A 74 0.35 -10.77 -12.22
N GLY A 75 -0.85 -10.94 -12.81
CA GLY A 75 -1.09 -11.29 -14.21
C GLY A 75 -0.70 -12.72 -14.60
N SER A 76 -0.41 -13.61 -13.64
CA SER A 76 -0.23 -15.06 -13.91
C SER A 76 -1.24 -15.99 -13.25
N LEU A 77 -1.89 -15.58 -12.15
CA LEU A 77 -2.90 -16.39 -11.46
C LEU A 77 -4.30 -15.78 -11.58
N GLY A 78 -4.42 -14.49 -11.30
CA GLY A 78 -5.64 -13.71 -11.44
C GLY A 78 -5.48 -12.68 -12.56
N GLN A 79 -6.47 -12.66 -13.44
CA GLN A 79 -6.59 -11.70 -14.53
C GLN A 79 -7.98 -11.09 -14.46
N THR A 80 -8.04 -9.77 -14.36
CA THR A 80 -9.29 -9.04 -14.57
C THR A 80 -9.54 -9.00 -16.07
N LEU A 81 -10.55 -9.74 -16.53
CA LEU A 81 -11.00 -9.71 -17.91
C LEU A 81 -12.00 -8.56 -18.05
N PHE A 82 -11.68 -7.60 -18.92
CA PHE A 82 -12.57 -6.50 -19.27
C PHE A 82 -13.18 -6.74 -20.66
N GLY A 83 -14.49 -6.66 -20.77
CA GLY A 83 -15.21 -6.64 -22.05
C GLY A 83 -15.79 -5.25 -22.31
N SER A 84 -15.32 -4.57 -23.35
CA SER A 84 -15.93 -3.32 -23.84
C SER A 84 -16.98 -3.61 -24.91
N SER A 85 -18.06 -2.84 -24.95
CA SER A 85 -18.99 -2.86 -26.10
C SER A 85 -18.29 -2.53 -27.44
N ALA A 86 -17.14 -1.84 -27.39
CA ALA A 86 -16.30 -1.58 -28.56
C ALA A 86 -15.51 -2.81 -29.05
N THR A 87 -15.16 -3.75 -28.16
CA THR A 87 -14.38 -4.96 -28.49
C THR A 87 -15.24 -6.14 -28.92
N VAL A 88 -16.57 -6.08 -28.71
CA VAL A 88 -17.53 -7.14 -29.08
C VAL A 88 -18.50 -6.68 -30.19
N GLY A 89 -18.10 -5.70 -31.00
CA GLY A 89 -18.88 -5.25 -32.15
C GLY A 89 -20.27 -4.67 -31.80
N GLY A 90 -20.44 -4.05 -30.63
CA GLY A 90 -21.71 -3.46 -30.21
C GLY A 90 -22.70 -4.42 -29.53
N ALA A 91 -22.33 -5.69 -29.31
CA ALA A 91 -23.16 -6.63 -28.53
C ALA A 91 -23.03 -6.34 -27.03
N PHE A 92 -23.90 -5.48 -26.51
CA PHE A 92 -24.08 -5.28 -25.06
C PHE A 92 -25.54 -5.57 -24.68
N PRO A 93 -25.78 -6.31 -23.58
CA PRO A 93 -24.81 -6.98 -22.71
C PRO A 93 -24.31 -8.32 -23.30
N LEU A 94 -23.05 -8.68 -23.00
CA LEU A 94 -22.60 -10.08 -23.14
C LEU A 94 -23.54 -10.95 -22.28
N PRO A 95 -24.17 -12.01 -22.84
CA PRO A 95 -24.98 -12.91 -22.03
C PRO A 95 -24.12 -13.45 -20.89
N PRO A 96 -24.61 -13.43 -19.63
CA PRO A 96 -23.90 -14.09 -18.55
C PRO A 96 -23.66 -15.56 -18.95
N PRO A 97 -22.48 -16.12 -18.64
CA PRO A 97 -22.18 -17.50 -18.99
C PRO A 97 -23.23 -18.43 -18.40
N ALA A 98 -23.65 -19.44 -19.16
CA ALA A 98 -24.55 -20.45 -18.63
C ALA A 98 -23.85 -21.17 -17.46
N PHE A 99 -24.54 -21.30 -16.31
CA PHE A 99 -23.97 -21.85 -15.07
C PHE A 99 -23.47 -23.29 -15.19
N ASP A 100 -23.86 -24.00 -16.26
CA ASP A 100 -23.52 -25.38 -16.58
C ASP A 100 -22.27 -25.53 -17.46
N SER A 101 -21.65 -24.42 -17.86
CA SER A 101 -20.47 -24.43 -18.73
C SER A 101 -19.33 -23.60 -18.15
N LEU A 102 -18.11 -24.14 -18.21
CA LEU A 102 -16.92 -23.34 -17.95
C LEU A 102 -16.79 -22.28 -19.05
N LEU A 103 -16.44 -21.06 -18.66
CA LEU A 103 -16.03 -20.03 -19.61
C LEU A 103 -14.91 -20.58 -20.50
N PRO A 104 -15.00 -20.43 -21.84
CA PRO A 104 -13.93 -20.85 -22.73
C PRO A 104 -12.64 -20.13 -22.31
N LEU A 105 -11.56 -20.90 -22.20
CA LEU A 105 -10.24 -20.37 -21.83
C LEU A 105 -9.90 -19.23 -22.80
N GLN A 106 -9.76 -18.01 -22.28
CA GLN A 106 -9.44 -16.86 -23.10
C GLN A 106 -8.03 -17.06 -23.67
N THR A 107 -7.92 -17.20 -24.99
CA THR A 107 -6.65 -17.40 -25.71
C THR A 107 -6.00 -16.08 -26.15
N GLY A 108 -6.61 -14.94 -25.83
CA GLY A 108 -6.11 -13.60 -26.17
C GLY A 108 -5.13 -13.03 -25.14
N THR A 109 -4.32 -12.06 -25.57
CA THR A 109 -3.49 -11.27 -24.65
C THR A 109 -4.40 -10.48 -23.69
N PRO A 110 -4.09 -10.44 -22.37
CA PRO A 110 -4.85 -9.66 -21.41
C PRO A 110 -4.97 -8.19 -21.85
N PHE A 111 -6.21 -7.71 -21.99
CA PHE A 111 -6.52 -6.31 -22.25
C PHE A 111 -6.55 -5.52 -20.93
N GLN A 112 -5.62 -4.58 -20.75
CA GLN A 112 -5.49 -3.75 -19.54
C GLN A 112 -5.47 -4.54 -18.21
N PRO A 113 -4.58 -5.53 -18.03
CA PRO A 113 -4.49 -6.22 -16.75
C PRO A 113 -4.06 -5.23 -15.67
N ASP A 114 -4.83 -5.17 -14.59
CA ASP A 114 -4.41 -4.52 -13.37
C ASP A 114 -3.37 -5.42 -12.68
N VAL A 115 -2.29 -4.82 -12.20
CA VAL A 115 -1.19 -5.53 -11.56
C VAL A 115 -0.81 -4.84 -10.28
N TYR A 116 -0.78 -5.61 -9.19
CA TYR A 116 -0.36 -5.15 -7.89
C TYR A 116 1.06 -5.62 -7.59
N VAL A 117 1.94 -4.69 -7.24
CA VAL A 117 3.34 -5.00 -6.90
C VAL A 117 3.79 -4.27 -5.64
N PHE A 118 4.74 -4.84 -4.92
CA PHE A 118 5.45 -4.13 -3.85
C PHE A 118 6.61 -3.33 -4.45
N ALA A 119 6.80 -2.10 -3.96
CA ALA A 119 8.00 -1.35 -4.26
C ALA A 119 9.24 -2.05 -3.68
N ARG A 120 10.37 -2.01 -4.39
CA ARG A 120 11.63 -2.65 -3.95
C ARG A 120 12.12 -2.19 -2.58
N ASN A 121 11.83 -0.94 -2.21
CA ASN A 121 12.21 -0.30 -0.95
C ASN A 121 11.02 -0.14 0.01
N PHE A 122 10.01 -1.00 -0.10
CA PHE A 122 8.89 -1.01 0.82
C PHE A 122 9.37 -1.27 2.26
N GLU A 123 8.94 -0.42 3.18
CA GLU A 123 9.19 -0.52 4.62
C GLU A 123 7.85 -0.52 5.34
N ASN A 124 7.79 -1.18 6.49
CA ASN A 124 6.54 -1.27 7.23
C ASN A 124 6.15 0.10 7.82
N PRO A 125 4.86 0.48 7.75
CA PRO A 125 4.37 1.68 8.40
C PRO A 125 4.66 1.65 9.89
N ARG A 126 5.02 2.80 10.46
CA ARG A 126 5.28 2.94 11.88
C ARG A 126 4.70 4.23 12.44
N THR A 127 4.41 4.22 13.73
CA THR A 127 4.03 5.41 14.48
C THR A 127 5.02 5.64 15.61
N ILE A 128 5.47 6.88 15.73
CA ILE A 128 6.27 7.37 16.85
C ILE A 128 5.31 8.15 17.76
N ASN A 129 5.19 7.71 19.01
CA ASN A 129 4.32 8.33 19.99
C ASN A 129 5.12 8.91 21.15
N PHE A 130 4.65 10.05 21.64
CA PHE A 130 5.12 10.71 22.85
C PHE A 130 3.93 11.25 23.64
N THR A 131 3.88 10.97 24.92
CA THR A 131 2.82 11.41 25.83
C THR A 131 3.42 12.03 27.08
N VAL A 132 2.86 13.15 27.50
CA VAL A 132 3.10 13.80 28.80
C VAL A 132 1.77 13.91 29.52
N GLY A 133 1.73 13.52 30.78
CA GLY A 133 0.58 13.67 31.65
C GLY A 133 0.98 14.27 32.99
N TYR A 134 0.12 15.13 33.54
CA TYR A 134 0.21 15.62 34.90
C TYR A 134 -1.14 15.47 35.58
N GLU A 135 -1.13 14.93 36.79
CA GLU A 135 -2.31 14.75 37.61
C GLU A 135 -2.02 15.24 39.02
N ARG A 136 -3.00 15.93 39.61
CA ARG A 136 -2.88 16.51 40.94
C ARG A 136 -4.20 16.46 41.70
N GLN A 137 -4.15 16.06 42.96
CA GLN A 137 -5.21 16.28 43.93
C GLN A 137 -5.30 17.78 44.27
N VAL A 138 -6.42 18.41 43.93
CA VAL A 138 -6.66 19.85 44.13
C VAL A 138 -7.52 20.15 45.36
N ALA A 139 -8.30 19.17 45.84
CA ALA A 139 -9.00 19.21 47.13
C ALA A 139 -9.09 17.79 47.73
N ARG A 140 -9.61 17.65 48.96
CA ARG A 140 -9.71 16.35 49.66
C ARG A 140 -10.30 15.25 48.77
N ASP A 141 -11.36 15.58 48.03
CA ASP A 141 -12.09 14.63 47.19
C ASP A 141 -12.11 15.03 45.70
N LEU A 142 -11.16 15.88 45.27
CA LEU A 142 -11.10 16.38 43.90
C LEU A 142 -9.67 16.29 43.35
N ALA A 143 -9.54 15.68 42.16
CA ALA A 143 -8.31 15.66 41.38
C ALA A 143 -8.55 16.25 39.99
N ALA A 144 -7.51 16.87 39.46
CA ALA A 144 -7.49 17.40 38.09
C ALA A 144 -6.30 16.78 37.35
N SER A 145 -6.48 16.51 36.06
CA SER A 145 -5.43 16.00 35.20
C SER A 145 -5.42 16.72 33.85
N VAL A 146 -4.24 16.77 33.27
CA VAL A 146 -4.00 17.27 31.92
C VAL A 146 -3.01 16.34 31.24
N SER A 147 -3.26 16.03 29.97
CA SER A 147 -2.35 15.24 29.17
C SER A 147 -2.22 15.80 27.76
N TYR A 148 -1.05 15.59 27.18
CA TYR A 148 -0.73 15.93 25.81
C TYR A 148 -0.07 14.73 25.14
N THR A 149 -0.61 14.36 23.99
CA THR A 149 -0.13 13.24 23.18
C THR A 149 0.24 13.74 21.80
N HIS A 150 1.44 13.43 21.35
CA HIS A 150 1.89 13.63 19.98
C HIS A 150 2.12 12.26 19.32
N ALA A 151 1.59 12.08 18.12
CA ALA A 151 1.78 10.88 17.31
C ALA A 151 2.15 11.28 15.88
N ARG A 152 3.23 10.68 15.37
CA ARG A 152 3.70 10.87 14.00
C ARG A 152 3.75 9.52 13.28
N GLY A 153 3.02 9.41 12.17
CA GLY A 153 3.12 8.27 11.26
C GLY A 153 4.24 8.47 10.24
N ASP A 154 5.07 7.45 10.05
CA ASP A 154 6.07 7.34 8.98
C ASP A 154 5.76 6.12 8.12
N HIS A 155 6.18 6.16 6.84
CA HIS A 155 6.12 5.03 5.91
C HIS A 155 4.69 4.49 5.69
N LEU A 156 3.72 5.40 5.57
CA LEU A 156 2.31 5.04 5.44
C LEU A 156 2.04 4.32 4.11
N THR A 157 1.60 3.07 4.21
CA THR A 157 1.26 2.23 3.07
C THR A 157 0.23 2.89 2.15
N ARG A 158 0.57 3.03 0.87
CA ARG A 158 -0.32 3.58 -0.17
C ARG A 158 -0.18 2.83 -1.49
N PHE A 159 -1.29 2.62 -2.20
CA PHE A 159 -1.24 2.22 -3.60
C PHE A 159 -1.10 3.45 -4.51
N ILE A 160 -0.15 3.38 -5.45
CA ILE A 160 0.03 4.38 -6.49
C ILE A 160 -0.10 3.70 -7.84
N ASN A 161 -1.00 4.22 -8.67
CA ASN A 161 -1.07 3.84 -10.08
C ASN A 161 0.13 4.44 -10.84
N ARG A 162 1.10 3.61 -11.18
CA ARG A 162 2.34 3.95 -11.88
C ARG A 162 2.18 4.13 -13.38
N THR A 163 1.05 3.76 -13.95
CA THR A 163 0.71 3.99 -15.37
C THR A 163 -0.30 5.13 -15.55
N ASP A 164 -0.52 5.92 -14.49
CA ASP A 164 -1.36 7.12 -14.54
C ASP A 164 -0.87 8.10 -15.64
N SER A 165 -1.80 8.81 -16.27
CA SER A 165 -1.50 9.78 -17.32
C SER A 165 -0.67 10.96 -16.82
N VAL A 166 -0.71 11.27 -15.52
CA VAL A 166 0.20 12.23 -14.87
C VAL A 166 1.66 11.86 -15.10
N PHE A 167 1.99 10.57 -15.16
CA PHE A 167 3.35 10.07 -15.44
C PHE A 167 3.61 9.84 -16.94
N GLY A 168 2.64 10.15 -17.81
CA GLY A 168 2.71 9.82 -19.24
C GLY A 168 2.55 8.32 -19.50
N SER A 169 1.84 7.63 -18.61
CA SER A 169 1.52 6.20 -18.70
C SER A 169 2.73 5.28 -18.97
N PRO A 170 3.80 5.39 -18.17
CA PRO A 170 4.94 4.50 -18.31
C PRO A 170 4.48 3.08 -17.98
N PHE A 171 4.99 2.08 -18.69
CA PHE A 171 4.59 0.66 -18.56
C PHE A 171 3.15 0.35 -19.01
N SER A 172 2.49 1.26 -19.75
CA SER A 172 1.16 1.01 -20.32
C SER A 172 1.18 0.27 -21.67
N SER A 173 2.34 -0.18 -22.13
CA SER A 173 2.50 -1.02 -23.32
C SER A 173 3.30 -2.27 -22.96
N GLY A 174 2.97 -3.40 -23.58
CA GLY A 174 3.74 -4.64 -23.38
C GLY A 174 5.22 -4.41 -23.65
N ALA A 175 6.10 -5.08 -22.90
CA ALA A 175 7.54 -4.96 -23.09
C ALA A 175 8.05 -5.44 -24.47
N ASN A 176 7.18 -6.08 -25.28
CA ASN A 176 7.49 -6.69 -26.57
C ASN A 176 7.09 -5.83 -27.80
N GLY A 177 6.89 -4.51 -27.65
CA GLY A 177 6.60 -3.62 -28.78
C GLY A 177 5.13 -3.21 -28.92
N PRO A 178 4.75 -2.51 -30.00
CA PRO A 178 3.56 -1.66 -30.06
C PRO A 178 2.30 -2.50 -30.28
N GLU A 179 1.77 -3.06 -29.20
CA GLU A 179 0.35 -3.41 -29.13
C GLU A 179 -0.47 -2.10 -29.02
N PRO A 180 -1.68 -2.02 -29.60
CA PRO A 180 -2.46 -0.77 -29.63
C PRO A 180 -2.54 -0.12 -28.25
N ALA A 181 -2.30 1.19 -28.23
CA ALA A 181 -2.20 1.98 -27.00
C ALA A 181 -3.51 1.93 -26.21
N VAL A 182 -3.50 1.21 -25.08
CA VAL A 182 -4.62 1.23 -24.14
C VAL A 182 -4.08 1.34 -22.72
N ARG A 183 -4.63 2.32 -21.98
CA ARG A 183 -4.24 2.73 -20.62
C ARG A 183 -4.26 1.55 -19.65
N ARG A 184 -3.09 0.97 -19.34
CA ARG A 184 -2.94 -0.09 -18.33
C ARG A 184 -2.93 0.55 -16.93
N GLU A 185 -3.25 -0.18 -15.87
CA GLU A 185 -3.12 0.29 -14.48
C GLU A 185 -2.09 -0.58 -13.72
N LEU A 186 -1.05 0.03 -13.17
CA LEU A 186 -0.01 -0.65 -12.39
C LEU A 186 -0.02 -0.08 -10.98
N HIS A 187 -0.55 -0.80 -10.00
CA HIS A 187 -0.62 -0.31 -8.63
C HIS A 187 0.59 -0.78 -7.83
N ALA A 188 1.50 0.15 -7.53
CA ALA A 188 2.62 -0.10 -6.65
C ALA A 188 2.23 0.23 -5.21
N LEU A 189 2.38 -0.74 -4.31
CA LEU A 189 2.35 -0.48 -2.88
C LEU A 189 3.66 0.20 -2.48
N VAL A 190 3.55 1.45 -2.06
CA VAL A 190 4.62 2.29 -1.57
C VAL A 190 4.39 2.65 -0.10
N ARG A 191 5.38 3.29 0.50
CA ARG A 191 5.37 3.85 1.86
C ARG A 191 5.13 5.36 1.84
#